data_AF-A0A5D0QI36-F1
#
_entry.id   AF-A0A5D0QI36-F1
#
_cell.length_a   1.000
_cell.length_b   1.000
_cell.length_c   1.000
_cell.angle_alpha   90.00
_cell.angle_beta   90.00
_cell.angle_gamma   90.00
#
_symmetry.space_group_name_H-M   'P 1'
#
loop_
_entity.id
_entity.type
_entity.pdbx_description
1 polymer ?
#
loop_
_entity_poly.entity_id
_entity_poly.type
_entity_poly.pdbx_seq_one_letter_code
_entity_poly.pdbx_strand_id
1 'polypeptide(L)'
;MPDEFDTCETWPFECLRCLHVWEEEFVVRHLCDAYGNGGDIWLSSGVPVQPPWSDACCPACGAYRVTCFPPGCPAARRPEPEPEPEAVLMPWPDRASAPVPERTHLPGKLLVALGVPMALFVGYELYAGAMAAVHPHP
;
A
#
# COMPACT_ATOMS: atom_id res chain seq x y z
N MET A 1 35.15 10.16 -1.02
CA MET A 1 34.21 10.94 -0.21
C MET A 1 32.84 10.39 -0.55
N PRO A 2 32.02 9.96 0.42
CA PRO A 2 30.63 9.66 0.13
C PRO A 2 29.95 10.95 -0.34
N ASP A 3 29.26 10.87 -1.48
CA ASP A 3 28.41 11.96 -1.94
C ASP A 3 27.06 11.78 -1.25
N GLU A 4 26.75 12.68 -0.33
CA GLU A 4 25.46 12.76 0.38
C GLU A 4 24.80 14.08 -0.04
N PHE A 5 23.61 13.99 -0.63
CA PHE A 5 22.81 15.16 -0.96
C PHE A 5 21.33 14.89 -0.71
N ASP A 6 20.63 15.95 -0.34
CA ASP A 6 19.21 15.91 0.01
C ASP A 6 18.39 16.53 -1.14
N THR A 7 17.32 15.84 -1.56
CA THR A 7 16.35 16.31 -2.56
C THR A 7 14.98 16.48 -1.89
N CYS A 8 14.35 17.64 -2.02
CA CYS A 8 12.96 17.83 -1.59
C CYS A 8 11.99 17.38 -2.69
N GLU A 9 11.04 16.52 -2.34
CA GLU A 9 10.01 16.02 -3.24
C GLU A 9 8.61 16.17 -2.62
N THR A 10 7.67 16.71 -3.38
CA THR A 10 6.26 16.80 -2.96
C THR A 10 5.44 15.73 -3.64
N TRP A 11 4.83 14.86 -2.84
CA TRP A 11 4.07 13.71 -3.32
C TRP A 11 2.58 13.91 -3.07
N PRO A 12 1.74 13.91 -4.13
CA PRO A 12 0.31 13.90 -3.99
C PRO A 12 -0.24 12.49 -3.76
N PHE A 13 -1.26 12.41 -2.91
CA PHE A 13 -1.98 11.20 -2.54
C PHE A 13 -3.49 11.36 -2.73
N GLU A 14 -4.15 10.28 -3.13
CA GLU A 14 -5.61 10.18 -3.17
C GLU A 14 -6.08 8.93 -2.42
N CYS A 15 -7.05 9.11 -1.52
CA CYS A 15 -7.70 8.00 -0.86
C CYS A 15 -8.78 7.39 -1.75
N LEU A 16 -8.64 6.11 -2.09
CA LEU A 16 -9.62 5.36 -2.88
C LEU A 16 -10.86 4.93 -2.07
N ARG A 17 -10.99 5.37 -0.82
CA ARG A 17 -12.16 5.14 0.05
C ARG A 17 -13.00 6.39 0.24
N CYS A 18 -12.42 7.49 0.69
CA CYS A 18 -13.13 8.74 0.97
C CYS A 18 -12.87 9.85 -0.07
N LEU A 19 -12.03 9.59 -1.08
CA LEU A 19 -11.65 10.55 -2.13
C LEU A 19 -10.96 11.81 -1.60
N HIS A 20 -10.46 11.77 -0.36
CA HIS A 20 -9.62 12.82 0.18
C HIS A 20 -8.28 12.85 -0.56
N VAL A 21 -7.89 14.04 -1.01
CA VAL A 21 -6.62 14.32 -1.68
C VAL A 21 -5.77 15.17 -0.75
N TRP A 22 -4.51 14.82 -0.61
CA TRP A 22 -3.54 15.60 0.17
C TRP A 22 -2.15 15.51 -0.47
N GLU A 23 -1.26 16.40 -0.07
CA GLU A 23 0.13 16.42 -0.50
C GLU A 23 1.02 16.34 0.74
N GLU A 24 2.15 15.66 0.61
CA GLU A 24 3.16 15.57 1.66
C GLU A 24 4.54 15.85 1.09
N GLU A 25 5.36 16.56 1.85
CA GLU A 25 6.74 16.90 1.49
C GLU A 25 7.70 15.90 2.13
N PHE A 26 8.54 15.30 1.30
CA PHE A 26 9.59 14.39 1.70
C PHE A 26 10.95 14.98 1.37
N VAL A 27 11.92 14.71 2.23
CA VAL A 27 13.34 14.93 1.95
C VAL A 27 13.97 13.56 1.69
N VAL A 28 14.49 13.37 0.49
CA VAL A 28 15.20 12.15 0.08
C VAL A 28 16.68 12.40 0.22
N ARG A 29 17.32 11.72 1.16
CA ARG A 29 18.76 11.74 1.34
C ARG A 29 19.38 10.61 0.54
N HIS A 30 20.12 10.98 -0.50
CA HIS A 30 20.84 10.04 -1.34
C HIS A 30 22.21 9.78 -0.75
N LEU A 31 22.53 8.51 -0.54
CA LEU A 31 23.81 8.06 0.01
C LEU A 31 24.50 7.20 -1.03
N CYS A 32 25.75 7.54 -1.37
CA CYS A 32 26.61 6.71 -2.21
C CYS A 32 27.93 6.42 -1.49
N ASP A 33 28.28 5.13 -1.35
CA ASP A 33 29.57 4.73 -0.80
C ASP A 33 30.69 4.73 -1.87
N ALA A 34 31.94 4.53 -1.43
CA ALA A 34 33.10 4.50 -2.33
C ALA A 34 33.15 3.25 -3.24
N TYR A 35 32.30 2.27 -3.01
CA TYR A 35 32.19 1.02 -3.76
C TYR A 35 31.04 1.04 -4.77
N GLY A 36 30.28 2.14 -4.84
CA GLY A 36 29.14 2.31 -5.72
C GLY A 36 27.83 1.70 -5.19
N ASN A 37 27.79 1.31 -3.90
CA ASN A 37 26.52 0.96 -3.27
C ASN A 37 25.79 2.25 -2.89
N GLY A 38 24.58 2.40 -3.41
CA GLY A 38 23.69 3.51 -3.15
C GLY A 38 22.51 3.12 -2.28
N GLY A 39 21.94 4.10 -1.57
CA GLY A 39 20.68 3.95 -0.85
C GLY A 39 20.03 5.30 -0.59
N ASP A 40 18.70 5.29 -0.44
CA ASP A 40 17.91 6.48 -0.17
C ASP A 40 17.28 6.40 1.22
N ILE A 41 17.42 7.47 2.01
CA ILE A 41 16.69 7.65 3.27
C ILE A 41 15.58 8.68 3.03
N TRP A 42 14.35 8.26 3.28
CA TRP A 42 13.17 9.12 3.16
C TRP A 42 12.86 9.76 4.51
N LEU A 43 12.69 11.08 4.52
CA LEU A 43 12.37 11.85 5.71
C LEU A 43 11.06 12.61 5.49
N SER A 44 10.11 12.50 6.42
CA SER A 44 8.95 13.40 6.52
C SER A 44 9.07 14.22 7.78
N SER A 45 9.04 15.55 7.67
CA SER A 45 9.26 16.47 8.80
C SER A 45 10.53 16.16 9.61
N GLY A 46 11.59 15.69 8.94
CA GLY A 46 12.87 15.30 9.55
C GLY A 46 12.88 13.92 10.23
N VAL A 47 11.77 13.18 10.20
CA VAL A 47 11.66 11.82 10.76
C VAL A 47 11.84 10.78 9.64
N PRO A 48 12.69 9.75 9.83
CA PRO A 48 12.80 8.65 8.89
C PRO A 48 11.48 7.89 8.70
N VAL A 49 11.06 7.77 7.44
CA VAL A 49 9.81 7.12 7.05
C VAL A 49 10.07 6.13 5.92
N GLN A 50 9.06 5.31 5.61
CA GLN A 50 9.09 4.49 4.41
C GLN A 50 8.85 5.36 3.16
N PRO A 51 9.25 4.88 1.97
CA PRO A 51 8.94 5.58 0.74
C PRO A 51 7.43 5.81 0.54
N PRO A 52 7.01 6.86 -0.19
CA PRO A 52 5.61 7.27 -0.36
C PRO A 52 4.67 6.15 -0.81
N TRP A 53 5.17 5.22 -1.62
CA TRP A 53 4.38 4.11 -2.19
C TRP A 53 4.29 2.87 -1.29
N SER A 54 4.97 2.84 -0.14
CA SER A 54 5.08 1.63 0.67
C SER A 54 3.98 1.49 1.73
N ASP A 55 3.60 2.55 2.45
CA ASP A 55 2.66 2.43 3.58
C ASP A 55 1.92 3.74 3.92
N ALA A 56 1.31 4.39 2.93
CA ALA A 56 0.55 5.61 3.16
C ALA A 56 -0.87 5.31 3.71
N CYS A 57 -1.27 6.03 4.75
CA CYS A 57 -2.60 5.96 5.35
C CYS A 57 -3.34 7.29 5.19
N CYS A 58 -4.63 7.24 4.85
CA CYS A 58 -5.43 8.46 4.71
C CYS A 58 -5.64 9.16 6.06
N PRO A 59 -5.30 10.45 6.21
CA PRO A 59 -5.48 11.19 7.47
C PRO A 59 -6.96 11.45 7.81
N ALA A 60 -7.85 11.46 6.80
CA ALA A 60 -9.27 11.72 7.01
C ALA A 60 -10.07 10.49 7.47
N CYS A 61 -9.73 9.28 7.00
CA CYS A 61 -10.52 8.07 7.28
C CYS A 61 -9.74 6.87 7.80
N GLY A 62 -8.41 6.96 7.92
CA GLY A 62 -7.55 5.88 8.43
C GLY A 62 -7.44 4.66 7.52
N ALA A 63 -7.85 4.76 6.25
CA ALA A 63 -7.75 3.64 5.30
C ALA A 63 -6.38 3.62 4.61
N TYR A 64 -5.82 2.42 4.44
CA TYR A 64 -4.59 2.15 3.69
C TYR A 64 -4.79 2.04 2.17
N ARG A 65 -6.02 2.22 1.70
CA ARG A 65 -6.32 2.17 0.25
C ARG A 65 -6.03 3.53 -0.38
N VAL A 66 -4.75 3.82 -0.54
CA VAL A 66 -4.23 5.10 -1.03
C VAL A 66 -3.46 4.87 -2.33
N THR A 67 -3.59 5.79 -3.28
CA THR A 67 -2.73 5.87 -4.46
C THR A 67 -1.86 7.12 -4.35
N CYS A 68 -0.61 7.04 -4.80
CA CYS A 68 0.30 8.17 -4.90
C CYS A 68 0.72 8.36 -6.36
N PHE A 69 1.01 9.59 -6.74
CA PHE A 69 1.55 9.89 -8.07
C PHE A 69 2.94 10.50 -7.94
N PRO A 70 3.86 10.21 -8.86
CA PRO A 70 5.16 10.88 -8.89
C PRO A 70 5.03 12.40 -8.92
N PRO A 71 6.01 13.14 -8.36
CA PRO A 71 6.04 14.59 -8.44
C PRO A 71 5.95 15.06 -9.90
N GLY A 72 5.08 16.04 -10.16
CA GLY A 72 4.86 16.60 -11.49
C GLY A 72 3.83 15.88 -12.36
N CYS A 73 3.18 14.81 -11.89
CA CYS A 73 2.04 14.20 -12.59
C CYS A 73 0.75 15.05 -12.45
N PRO A 74 0.13 15.52 -13.56
CA PRO A 74 -1.11 16.31 -13.51
C PRO A 74 -2.32 15.56 -12.96
N ALA A 75 -2.28 14.22 -12.95
CA ALA A 75 -3.38 13.35 -12.53
C ALA A 75 -3.77 13.50 -11.05
N ALA A 76 -2.88 14.07 -10.24
CA ALA A 76 -3.12 14.33 -8.82
C ALA A 76 -4.10 15.49 -8.55
N ARG A 77 -4.24 16.43 -9.49
CA ARG A 77 -5.26 17.47 -9.37
C ARG A 77 -6.49 16.95 -10.07
N ARG A 78 -7.47 16.47 -9.30
CA ARG A 78 -8.84 16.40 -9.82
C ARG A 78 -9.18 17.81 -10.29
N PRO A 79 -9.46 18.03 -11.58
CA PRO A 79 -9.96 19.33 -12.03
C PRO A 79 -11.20 19.63 -11.17
N GLU A 80 -11.28 20.83 -10.58
CA GLU A 80 -12.58 21.34 -10.17
C GLU A 80 -13.52 21.14 -11.36
N PRO A 81 -14.76 20.65 -11.15
CA PRO A 81 -15.69 20.55 -12.26
C PRO A 81 -15.91 21.97 -12.79
N GLU A 82 -15.24 22.30 -13.89
CA GLU A 82 -15.60 23.44 -14.72
C GLU A 82 -17.10 23.29 -15.03
N PRO A 83 -17.91 24.36 -14.92
CA PRO A 83 -19.31 24.29 -15.28
C PRO A 83 -19.39 23.80 -16.73
N GLU A 84 -19.97 22.62 -16.88
CA GLU A 84 -20.08 21.87 -18.13
C GLU A 84 -20.66 22.80 -19.22
N PRO A 85 -19.96 23.05 -20.34
CA PRO A 85 -20.61 23.66 -21.49
C PRO A 85 -21.59 22.63 -22.03
N GLU A 86 -22.88 22.95 -21.86
CA GLU A 86 -24.07 22.21 -22.27
C GLU A 86 -23.80 21.21 -23.39
N ALA A 87 -23.66 19.93 -23.02
CA ALA A 87 -23.35 18.86 -23.93
C ALA A 87 -24.49 18.69 -24.95
N VAL A 88 -24.22 19.07 -26.20
CA VAL A 88 -25.07 18.70 -27.34
C VAL A 88 -25.16 17.17 -27.38
N LEU A 89 -26.37 16.67 -27.11
CA LEU A 89 -26.71 15.25 -27.18
C LEU A 89 -26.63 14.76 -28.63
N MET A 90 -25.50 14.16 -29.00
CA MET A 90 -25.47 13.25 -30.16
C MET A 90 -25.80 11.83 -29.70
N PRO A 91 -26.72 11.10 -30.36
CA PRO A 91 -27.07 9.74 -29.96
C PRO A 91 -25.92 8.78 -30.25
N TRP A 92 -25.35 8.20 -29.19
CA TRP A 92 -24.36 7.13 -29.27
C TRP A 92 -25.06 5.77 -29.50
N PRO A 93 -24.57 4.88 -30.37
CA PRO A 93 -25.14 3.55 -30.53
C PRO A 93 -24.81 2.66 -29.35
N ASP A 94 -25.85 2.11 -28.70
CA ASP A 94 -25.78 1.21 -27.54
C ASP A 94 -24.66 0.18 -27.66
N ARG A 95 -23.55 0.42 -26.95
CA ARG A 95 -22.61 -0.65 -26.65
C ARG A 95 -23.20 -1.44 -25.49
N ALA A 96 -23.84 -2.55 -25.85
CA ALA A 96 -24.26 -3.58 -24.92
C ALA A 96 -23.18 -3.82 -23.86
N SER A 97 -23.55 -3.62 -22.61
CA SER A 97 -22.68 -3.72 -21.45
C SER A 97 -22.05 -5.12 -21.39
N ALA A 98 -20.72 -5.19 -21.54
CA ALA A 98 -19.98 -6.40 -21.21
C ALA A 98 -20.08 -6.64 -19.69
N PRO A 99 -20.29 -7.89 -19.23
CA PRO A 99 -20.36 -8.17 -17.81
C PRO A 99 -19.00 -7.88 -17.17
N VAL A 100 -19.00 -6.97 -16.19
CA VAL A 100 -17.86 -6.68 -15.33
C VAL A 100 -17.54 -7.95 -14.53
N PRO A 101 -16.34 -8.56 -14.68
CA PRO A 101 -15.96 -9.65 -13.79
C PRO A 101 -15.73 -9.07 -12.39
N GLU A 102 -16.66 -9.35 -11.49
CA GLU A 102 -16.58 -9.12 -10.05
C GLU A 102 -15.33 -9.84 -9.50
N ARG A 103 -14.20 -9.12 -9.40
CA ARG A 103 -13.00 -9.63 -8.71
C ARG A 103 -13.24 -9.51 -7.21
N THR A 104 -13.83 -10.56 -6.65
CA THR A 104 -13.95 -10.76 -5.21
C THR A 104 -12.57 -10.93 -4.58
N HIS A 105 -12.04 -9.83 -4.04
CA HIS A 105 -10.90 -9.82 -3.14
C HIS A 105 -11.34 -10.45 -1.81
N LEU A 106 -11.02 -11.73 -1.58
CA LEU A 106 -11.35 -12.45 -0.35
C LEU A 106 -10.10 -12.57 0.56
N PRO A 107 -9.94 -11.71 1.59
CA PRO A 107 -8.82 -11.75 2.55
C PRO A 107 -8.84 -12.98 3.48
N GLY A 108 -9.86 -13.84 3.40
CA GLY A 108 -10.00 -15.02 4.27
C GLY A 108 -9.03 -16.18 3.99
N LYS A 109 -8.40 -16.23 2.80
CA LYS A 109 -7.51 -17.35 2.43
C LYS A 109 -6.18 -17.36 3.21
N LEU A 110 -5.69 -16.20 3.63
CA LEU A 110 -4.41 -16.07 4.35
C LEU A 110 -4.52 -16.54 5.82
N LEU A 111 -5.65 -16.26 6.48
CA LEU A 111 -5.92 -16.72 7.84
C LEU A 111 -6.04 -18.25 7.94
N VAL A 112 -6.61 -18.89 6.92
CA VAL A 112 -6.69 -20.36 6.84
C VAL A 112 -5.32 -20.97 6.56
N ALA A 113 -4.52 -20.37 5.68
CA ALA A 113 -3.21 -20.90 5.29
C ALA A 113 -2.20 -20.95 6.45
N LEU A 114 -2.26 -20.01 7.40
CA LEU A 114 -1.34 -19.97 8.55
C LEU A 114 -1.95 -20.59 9.81
N GLY A 115 -3.26 -20.44 10.03
CA GLY A 115 -3.93 -20.93 11.24
C GLY A 115 -4.00 -22.45 11.34
N VAL A 116 -4.28 -23.13 10.22
CA VAL A 116 -4.38 -24.60 10.17
C VAL A 116 -3.06 -25.31 10.50
N PRO A 117 -1.91 -24.98 9.85
CA PRO A 117 -0.66 -25.64 10.20
C PRO A 117 -0.20 -25.36 11.63
N MET A 118 -0.46 -24.15 12.15
CA MET A 118 -0.12 -23.81 13.53
C MET A 118 -0.95 -24.62 14.55
N ALA A 119 -2.25 -24.77 14.32
CA ALA A 119 -3.11 -25.58 15.18
C ALA A 119 -2.73 -27.07 15.17
N LEU A 120 -2.37 -27.62 14.00
CA LEU A 120 -1.89 -28.99 13.87
C LEU A 120 -0.58 -29.22 14.63
N PHE A 121 0.37 -28.28 14.52
CA PHE A 121 1.65 -28.37 15.22
C PHE A 121 1.46 -28.35 16.74
N VAL A 122 0.69 -27.39 17.27
CA VAL A 122 0.42 -27.30 18.71
C VAL A 122 -0.34 -28.54 19.22
N GLY A 123 -1.32 -29.03 18.46
CA GLY A 123 -2.04 -30.26 18.80
C GLY A 123 -1.14 -31.49 18.83
N TYR A 124 -0.19 -31.59 17.88
CA TYR A 124 0.77 -32.68 17.82
C TYR A 124 1.73 -32.68 19.01
N GLU A 125 2.30 -31.53 19.37
CA GLU A 125 3.20 -31.42 20.52
C GLU A 125 2.50 -31.77 21.84
N LEU A 126 1.26 -31.32 22.04
CA LEU A 126 0.46 -31.68 23.21
C LEU A 126 0.15 -33.17 23.27
N TYR A 127 -0.21 -33.77 22.13
CA TYR A 127 -0.45 -35.20 22.04
C TYR A 127 0.82 -36.01 22.33
N ALA A 128 1.96 -35.64 21.74
CA ALA A 128 3.24 -36.31 21.95
C ALA A 128 3.66 -36.24 23.42
N GLY A 129 3.53 -35.07 24.05
CA GLY A 129 3.82 -34.88 25.48
C GLY A 129 2.92 -35.74 26.37
N ALA A 130 1.62 -35.81 26.08
CA ALA A 130 0.69 -36.66 26.83
C ALA A 130 1.03 -38.15 26.67
N MET A 131 1.36 -38.60 25.46
CA MET A 131 1.74 -39.98 25.21
C MET A 131 3.06 -40.37 25.88
N ALA A 132 4.04 -39.46 25.92
CA ALA A 132 5.29 -39.66 26.65
C ALA A 132 5.08 -39.75 28.18
N ALA A 133 4.12 -38.99 28.71
CA ALA A 133 3.76 -39.06 30.13
C ALA A 133 3.00 -40.35 30.50
N VAL A 134 2.22 -40.91 29.58
CA VAL A 134 1.42 -42.14 29.77
C VAL A 134 2.29 -43.40 29.61
N HIS A 135 3.34 -43.34 28.81
CA HIS A 135 4.33 -44.40 28.67
C HIS A 135 5.72 -43.93 29.16
N PRO A 136 5.92 -43.78 30.49
CA PRO A 136 7.28 -43.61 31.00
C PRO A 136 8.05 -44.88 30.64
N HIS A 137 9.11 -44.74 29.83
CA HIS A 137 10.01 -45.83 29.47
C HIS A 137 10.46 -46.58 30.75
N PRO A 138 10.44 -47.93 30.76
CA PRO A 138 11.06 -48.72 31.82
C PRO A 138 12.59 -48.61 31.80
#